data_AF-A0A2U0TLJ5-F1
#
_entry.id   AF-A0A2U0TLJ5-F1
#
_cell.length_a   1.000
_cell.length_b   1.000
_cell.length_c   1.000
_cell.angle_alpha   90.00
_cell.angle_beta   90.00
_cell.angle_gamma   90.00
#
_symmetry.space_group_name_H-M   'P 1'
#
loop_
_entity.id
_entity.type
_entity.pdbx_description
1 polymer ?
#
loop_
_entity_poly.entity_id
_entity_poly.type
_entity_poly.pdbx_seq_one_letter_code
_entity_poly.pdbx_strand_id
1 'polypeptide(L)'
;MKFKLLGLLFLVTLSLSAKEIHVSVKGNNTNDGTASKPFRTINHAAQIAVAGDIVFVHAGTYRERINPKNGGESDSKRITYQAAKGEKVIIKGSEVIKKWEKVSNYTWKAIVPNTMFGAFNPFNDLIRGDWFIPKDRQHHTGCVYLNGKWLMEAAKKDDVLNGVNVNDPLWFAEVDAQKTAIYAQFIGVDPNNELVEVNARETVFYPKKAFVNYITVKGFTMCHAATNWAPPTAEQKGLIGTNWSKGWIIENNDISYSKCSGVALGKYGDEWDNKAESAEGYVGTINRALVNKWEKESIGGHIVRNNTIAFCEQTGIVGSMGCAFSTISGNTIHDIHLKRLFSGYEMAGIKFHGAVDVQIIGNHIYRSDMGIWLDWMAQGVHVANNLMHDNTAWDLFLEVNHGPMMIYNNIFLSKVNLYMNSRGAVFAHNLFGGKIGVISYDSRLTPYHKPHSTDIVALHDNPAGDIQFRNNLFVKDGDVSQYKKNILPVFFDGNVYTKGSLMAISGDKQRSFGEISVQAKEKIKNVPDVDAVENNFIVNDNFDGDTKLITEGAFMYLVINLDKNWLTNQKRAIVSTENLGKTIISNLPYENTDSTKLVIDKDYSGTKRLEKNPSPGPFEIKTSGVQKIKVFLGNK
;
A
#
# COMPACT_ATOMS: atom_id res chain seq x y z
N MET A 1 31.44 -65.42 -35.95
CA MET A 1 30.43 -65.00 -34.96
C MET A 1 30.99 -63.87 -34.11
N LYS A 2 30.52 -62.63 -34.31
CA LYS A 2 30.82 -61.49 -33.42
C LYS A 2 29.54 -61.15 -32.68
N PHE A 3 29.50 -61.39 -31.36
CA PHE A 3 28.37 -61.08 -30.51
C PHE A 3 28.30 -59.57 -30.26
N LYS A 4 27.14 -58.96 -30.57
CA LYS A 4 26.78 -57.61 -30.14
C LYS A 4 26.35 -57.67 -28.68
N LEU A 5 26.98 -56.90 -27.81
CA LEU A 5 26.49 -56.63 -26.47
C LEU A 5 25.78 -55.26 -26.50
N LEU A 6 24.45 -55.29 -26.38
CA LEU A 6 23.61 -54.09 -26.29
C LEU A 6 23.48 -53.73 -24.80
N GLY A 7 24.13 -52.66 -24.37
CA GLY A 7 23.97 -52.10 -23.03
C GLY A 7 22.75 -51.16 -22.99
N LEU A 8 21.70 -51.57 -22.30
CA LEU A 8 20.49 -50.78 -22.08
C LEU A 8 20.73 -49.83 -20.88
N LEU A 9 20.85 -48.53 -21.13
CA LEU A 9 20.95 -47.51 -20.09
C LEU A 9 19.53 -47.14 -19.60
N PHE A 10 19.15 -47.55 -18.40
CA PHE A 10 17.93 -47.08 -17.74
C PHE A 10 18.16 -45.66 -17.21
N LEU A 11 17.61 -44.64 -17.88
CA LEU A 11 17.42 -43.32 -17.28
C LEU A 11 16.27 -43.40 -16.28
N VAL A 12 16.59 -43.44 -14.98
CA VAL A 12 15.60 -43.21 -13.93
C VAL A 12 15.33 -41.72 -13.86
N THR A 13 14.23 -41.27 -14.46
CA THR A 13 13.73 -39.91 -14.22
C THR A 13 13.09 -39.88 -12.83
N LEU A 14 13.85 -39.43 -11.83
CA LEU A 14 13.30 -39.03 -10.54
C LEU A 14 12.37 -37.84 -10.76
N SER A 15 11.07 -38.09 -10.86
CA SER A 15 10.07 -37.04 -10.69
C SER A 15 10.19 -36.51 -9.26
N LEU A 16 10.82 -35.35 -9.06
CA LEU A 16 10.73 -34.63 -7.80
C LEU A 16 9.26 -34.23 -7.61
N SER A 17 8.57 -34.97 -6.74
CA SER A 17 7.27 -34.56 -6.22
C SER A 17 7.48 -33.43 -5.22
N ALA A 18 6.58 -32.44 -5.21
CA ALA A 18 6.53 -31.39 -4.21
C ALA A 18 6.56 -31.98 -2.79
N LYS A 19 7.49 -31.54 -1.94
CA LYS A 19 7.58 -32.05 -0.57
C LYS A 19 6.69 -31.23 0.36
N GLU A 20 5.92 -31.92 1.20
CA GLU A 20 5.25 -31.31 2.35
C GLU A 20 6.23 -31.24 3.53
N ILE A 21 6.42 -30.03 4.07
CA ILE A 21 7.29 -29.74 5.20
C ILE A 21 6.44 -29.22 6.36
N HIS A 22 6.52 -29.84 7.52
CA HIS A 22 5.74 -29.48 8.70
C HIS A 22 6.61 -28.80 9.75
N VAL A 23 6.05 -27.73 10.34
CA VAL A 23 6.68 -26.95 11.40
C VAL A 23 5.72 -26.86 12.59
N SER A 24 6.17 -27.15 13.80
CA SER A 24 5.38 -27.04 15.03
C SER A 24 6.25 -26.48 16.16
N VAL A 25 5.68 -25.64 17.03
CA VAL A 25 6.39 -25.17 18.25
C VAL A 25 6.82 -26.32 19.18
N LYS A 26 6.20 -27.50 19.05
CA LYS A 26 6.57 -28.75 19.76
C LYS A 26 7.59 -29.61 19.01
N GLY A 27 7.97 -29.22 17.80
CA GLY A 27 8.92 -29.94 16.94
C GLY A 27 10.38 -29.77 17.35
N ASN A 28 11.28 -30.32 16.53
CA ASN A 28 12.73 -30.23 16.68
C ASN A 28 13.39 -30.02 15.30
N ASN A 29 14.35 -29.12 15.19
CA ASN A 29 15.07 -28.84 13.93
C ASN A 29 16.00 -29.98 13.49
N THR A 30 16.20 -31.01 14.32
CA THR A 30 16.88 -32.25 13.92
C THR A 30 15.93 -33.29 13.33
N ASN A 31 14.62 -33.04 13.31
CA ASN A 31 13.65 -33.93 12.68
C ASN A 31 13.74 -33.87 11.14
N ASP A 32 12.94 -34.66 10.43
CA ASP A 32 12.94 -34.72 8.95
C ASP A 32 11.90 -33.80 8.27
N GLY A 33 11.09 -33.10 9.08
CA GLY A 33 10.05 -32.18 8.62
C GLY A 33 8.75 -32.87 8.20
N THR A 34 8.55 -34.14 8.55
CA THR A 34 7.27 -34.84 8.32
C THR A 34 6.20 -34.40 9.31
N ALA A 35 4.92 -34.66 9.02
CA ALA A 35 3.82 -34.38 9.95
C ALA A 35 4.01 -35.04 11.33
N SER A 36 4.57 -36.27 11.37
CA SER A 36 4.87 -36.98 12.62
C SER A 36 6.13 -36.48 13.35
N LYS A 37 7.07 -35.88 12.61
CA LYS A 37 8.32 -35.34 13.14
C LYS A 37 8.57 -33.96 12.54
N PRO A 38 7.80 -32.94 12.96
CA PRO A 38 7.90 -31.61 12.37
C PRO A 38 9.16 -30.90 12.84
N PHE A 39 9.64 -29.95 12.04
CA PHE A 39 10.65 -29.00 12.48
C PHE A 39 10.12 -28.09 13.59
N ARG A 40 11.02 -27.46 14.34
CA ARG A 40 10.64 -26.51 15.39
C ARG A 40 10.38 -25.11 14.85
N THR A 41 11.23 -24.63 13.93
CA THR A 41 11.21 -23.23 13.48
C THR A 41 10.87 -23.11 12.01
N ILE A 42 10.16 -22.04 11.66
CA ILE A 42 9.74 -21.77 10.28
C ILE A 42 10.97 -21.46 9.44
N ASN A 43 11.93 -20.72 10.00
CA ASN A 43 13.15 -20.37 9.28
C ASN A 43 14.03 -21.60 8.96
N HIS A 44 13.96 -22.69 9.75
CA HIS A 44 14.68 -23.91 9.41
C HIS A 44 14.11 -24.54 8.13
N ALA A 45 12.78 -24.66 8.03
CA ALA A 45 12.12 -25.07 6.80
C ALA A 45 12.47 -24.12 5.63
N ALA A 46 12.50 -22.81 5.88
CA ALA A 46 12.83 -21.80 4.88
C ALA A 46 14.28 -21.88 4.35
N GLN A 47 15.20 -22.53 5.08
CA GLN A 47 16.58 -22.76 4.62
C GLN A 47 16.71 -23.97 3.69
N ILE A 48 15.72 -24.86 3.66
CA ILE A 48 15.80 -26.13 2.91
C ILE A 48 14.74 -26.26 1.82
N ALA A 49 13.61 -25.55 1.94
CA ALA A 49 12.53 -25.60 0.96
C ALA A 49 13.03 -25.18 -0.42
N VAL A 50 12.58 -25.90 -1.45
CA VAL A 50 12.89 -25.65 -2.86
C VAL A 50 11.61 -25.52 -3.67
N ALA A 51 11.74 -25.09 -4.93
CA ALA A 51 10.59 -24.85 -5.82
C ALA A 51 9.63 -26.05 -5.88
N GLY A 52 8.35 -25.78 -5.64
CA GLY A 52 7.29 -26.79 -5.54
C GLY A 52 6.91 -27.17 -4.10
N ASP A 53 7.79 -26.96 -3.12
CA ASP A 53 7.52 -27.38 -1.74
C ASP A 53 6.43 -26.54 -1.05
N ILE A 54 5.74 -27.18 -0.10
CA ILE A 54 4.73 -26.54 0.76
C ILE A 54 5.14 -26.72 2.22
N VAL A 55 5.29 -25.60 2.93
CA VAL A 55 5.57 -25.54 4.36
C VAL A 55 4.26 -25.29 5.12
N PHE A 56 3.77 -26.33 5.79
CA PHE A 56 2.65 -26.27 6.72
C PHE A 56 3.14 -25.91 8.12
N VAL A 57 2.69 -24.78 8.64
CA VAL A 57 3.01 -24.33 9.99
C VAL A 57 1.81 -24.57 10.90
N HIS A 58 2.02 -25.31 11.98
CA HIS A 58 0.99 -25.64 12.96
C HIS A 58 0.83 -24.56 14.03
N ALA A 59 -0.28 -24.59 14.74
CA ALA A 59 -0.70 -23.60 15.73
C ALA A 59 0.39 -23.30 16.75
N GLY A 60 0.62 -22.02 16.99
CA GLY A 60 1.64 -21.56 17.92
C GLY A 60 2.08 -20.12 17.68
N THR A 61 2.89 -19.61 18.60
CA THR A 61 3.58 -18.32 18.45
C THR A 61 5.06 -18.58 18.13
N TYR A 62 5.51 -18.08 16.99
CA TYR A 62 6.87 -18.20 16.48
C TYR A 62 7.56 -16.84 16.58
N ARG A 63 8.58 -16.76 17.43
CA ARG A 63 9.37 -15.53 17.68
C ARG A 63 10.67 -15.57 16.89
N GLU A 64 10.57 -15.35 15.60
CA GLU A 64 11.71 -15.49 14.68
C GLU A 64 11.60 -14.54 13.49
N ARG A 65 12.72 -14.37 12.78
CA ARG A 65 12.77 -13.75 11.46
C ARG A 65 12.90 -14.86 10.42
N ILE A 66 11.99 -14.91 9.48
CA ILE A 66 11.96 -15.89 8.40
C ILE A 66 12.67 -15.30 7.19
N ASN A 67 13.69 -16.01 6.73
CA ASN A 67 14.54 -15.64 5.60
C ASN A 67 14.53 -16.79 4.58
N PRO A 68 13.56 -16.83 3.64
CA PRO A 68 13.57 -17.83 2.57
C PRO A 68 14.90 -17.79 1.82
N LYS A 69 15.57 -18.94 1.76
CA LYS A 69 16.88 -19.06 1.11
C LYS A 69 16.76 -19.21 -0.41
N ASN A 70 15.74 -19.94 -0.84
CA ASN A 70 15.46 -20.25 -2.24
C ASN A 70 14.13 -19.63 -2.66
N GLY A 71 13.98 -19.35 -3.96
CA GLY A 71 12.71 -18.97 -4.58
C GLY A 71 12.06 -20.14 -5.32
N GLY A 72 10.81 -19.98 -5.70
CA GLY A 72 10.18 -20.80 -6.71
C GLY A 72 10.70 -20.51 -8.12
N GLU A 73 10.36 -21.37 -9.08
CA GLU A 73 10.80 -21.25 -10.47
C GLU A 73 9.76 -20.53 -11.36
N SER A 74 8.48 -20.67 -11.03
CA SER A 74 7.34 -20.18 -11.81
C SER A 74 6.08 -20.11 -10.95
N ASP A 75 4.98 -19.61 -11.52
CA ASP A 75 3.67 -19.62 -10.86
C ASP A 75 3.18 -21.04 -10.50
N SER A 76 3.52 -22.05 -11.30
CA SER A 76 3.17 -23.45 -11.05
C SER A 76 4.13 -24.18 -10.10
N LYS A 77 5.30 -23.61 -9.82
CA LYS A 77 6.35 -24.18 -8.95
C LYS A 77 6.81 -23.17 -7.90
N ARG A 78 5.83 -22.66 -7.14
CA ARG A 78 6.05 -21.76 -6.02
C ARG A 78 6.65 -22.49 -4.82
N ILE A 79 7.26 -21.76 -3.90
CA ILE A 79 7.43 -22.24 -2.52
C ILE A 79 6.32 -21.62 -1.68
N THR A 80 5.50 -22.45 -1.05
CA THR A 80 4.34 -21.98 -0.30
C THR A 80 4.56 -22.14 1.20
N TYR A 81 4.47 -21.05 1.95
CA TYR A 81 4.43 -21.04 3.39
C TYR A 81 3.00 -20.75 3.82
N GLN A 82 2.38 -21.66 4.56
CA GLN A 82 1.00 -21.51 4.97
C GLN A 82 0.73 -22.00 6.39
N ALA A 83 -0.19 -21.34 7.07
CA ALA A 83 -0.80 -21.91 8.26
C ALA A 83 -1.52 -23.22 7.92
N ALA A 84 -1.40 -24.21 8.80
CA ALA A 84 -2.17 -25.44 8.70
C ALA A 84 -3.67 -25.15 8.79
N LYS A 85 -4.49 -25.99 8.15
CA LYS A 85 -5.92 -25.71 7.95
C LYS A 85 -6.65 -25.55 9.30
N GLY A 86 -7.24 -24.38 9.52
CA GLY A 86 -7.99 -24.06 10.73
C GLY A 86 -7.13 -23.75 11.95
N GLU A 87 -5.80 -23.71 11.81
CA GLU A 87 -4.87 -23.43 12.89
C GLU A 87 -4.46 -21.96 12.91
N LYS A 88 -4.36 -21.37 14.10
CA LYS A 88 -3.87 -20.00 14.29
C LYS A 88 -2.36 -19.99 14.49
N VAL A 89 -1.66 -19.43 13.52
CA VAL A 89 -0.19 -19.26 13.56
C VAL A 89 0.14 -17.79 13.69
N ILE A 90 0.90 -17.45 14.73
CA ILE A 90 1.32 -16.08 15.02
C ILE A 90 2.83 -16.00 14.88
N ILE A 91 3.34 -15.09 14.05
CA ILE A 91 4.77 -14.86 13.86
C ILE A 91 5.11 -13.46 14.36
N LYS A 92 6.06 -13.37 15.31
CA LYS A 92 6.37 -12.12 16.02
C LYS A 92 7.83 -11.71 15.89
N GLY A 93 8.07 -10.44 15.57
CA GLY A 93 9.39 -9.82 15.64
C GLY A 93 9.77 -9.34 17.06
N SER A 94 8.95 -9.64 18.07
CA SER A 94 9.14 -9.24 19.47
C SER A 94 9.53 -10.39 20.40
N GLU A 95 10.11 -10.03 21.54
CA GLU A 95 10.39 -10.93 22.67
C GLU A 95 9.60 -10.55 23.92
N VAL A 96 9.33 -11.52 24.79
CA VAL A 96 8.66 -11.30 26.08
C VAL A 96 9.67 -10.77 27.09
N ILE A 97 9.32 -9.68 27.77
CA ILE A 97 10.12 -9.12 28.86
C ILE A 97 9.42 -9.35 30.20
N LYS A 98 10.18 -9.84 31.17
CA LYS A 98 9.77 -10.07 32.56
C LYS A 98 10.75 -9.37 33.50
N LYS A 99 10.49 -9.46 34.82
CA LYS A 99 11.30 -8.82 35.86
C LYS A 99 11.31 -7.30 35.74
N TRP A 100 10.12 -6.76 35.54
CA TRP A 100 9.87 -5.33 35.61
C TRP A 100 9.89 -4.88 37.06
N GLU A 101 10.66 -3.85 37.36
CA GLU A 101 10.76 -3.22 38.68
C GLU A 101 10.05 -1.87 38.65
N LYS A 102 9.18 -1.61 39.61
CA LYS A 102 8.45 -0.34 39.68
C LYS A 102 9.42 0.78 40.06
N VAL A 103 9.44 1.87 39.30
CA VAL A 103 10.38 2.99 39.52
C VAL A 103 9.72 4.31 39.91
N SER A 104 8.52 4.60 39.43
CA SER A 104 7.75 5.81 39.80
C SER A 104 6.30 5.64 39.35
N ASN A 105 5.31 6.11 40.10
CA ASN A 105 3.89 6.16 39.68
C ASN A 105 3.41 4.87 38.96
N TYR A 106 3.22 4.94 37.63
CA TYR A 106 2.83 3.84 36.74
C TYR A 106 4.00 3.27 35.93
N THR A 107 5.20 3.80 36.11
CA THR A 107 6.40 3.50 35.33
C THR A 107 7.19 2.38 35.98
N TRP A 108 7.52 1.40 35.14
CA TRP A 108 8.33 0.25 35.48
C TRP A 108 9.57 0.22 34.60
N LYS A 109 10.62 -0.45 35.08
CA LYS A 109 11.89 -0.60 34.39
C LYS A 109 12.23 -2.08 34.25
N ALA A 110 12.70 -2.48 33.08
CA ALA A 110 13.37 -3.76 32.87
C ALA A 110 14.74 -3.53 32.25
N ILE A 111 15.71 -4.39 32.60
CA ILE A 111 17.06 -4.37 32.02
C ILE A 111 17.28 -5.70 31.30
N VAL A 112 17.64 -5.63 30.02
CA VAL A 112 17.94 -6.80 29.18
C VAL A 112 19.36 -6.71 28.62
N PRO A 113 20.06 -7.85 28.45
CA PRO A 113 21.37 -7.84 27.80
C PRO A 113 21.22 -7.57 26.29
N ASN A 114 22.13 -6.79 25.71
CA ASN A 114 22.12 -6.47 24.28
C ASN A 114 22.23 -7.72 23.39
N THR A 115 22.76 -8.83 23.92
CA THR A 115 22.79 -10.12 23.24
C THR A 115 21.40 -10.65 22.87
N MET A 116 20.33 -10.17 23.52
CA MET A 116 18.93 -10.46 23.13
C MET A 116 18.63 -9.96 21.71
N PHE A 117 19.22 -8.83 21.32
CA PHE A 117 18.97 -8.17 20.04
C PHE A 117 20.01 -8.54 18.97
N GLY A 118 21.16 -9.09 19.38
CA GLY A 118 22.24 -9.46 18.48
C GLY A 118 22.87 -8.23 17.83
N ALA A 119 23.02 -8.25 16.50
CA ALA A 119 23.66 -7.16 15.76
C ALA A 119 22.77 -5.94 15.52
N PHE A 120 21.48 -6.03 15.83
CA PHE A 120 20.50 -4.98 15.57
C PHE A 120 19.67 -4.74 16.83
N ASN A 121 19.86 -3.61 17.51
CA ASN A 121 19.10 -3.24 18.69
C ASN A 121 18.06 -2.15 18.35
N PRO A 122 16.75 -2.47 18.32
CA PRO A 122 15.70 -1.50 17.99
C PRO A 122 15.68 -0.28 18.92
N PHE A 123 16.20 -0.40 20.15
CA PHE A 123 16.24 0.69 21.12
C PHE A 123 17.46 1.61 20.96
N ASN A 124 18.38 1.27 20.05
CA ASN A 124 19.53 2.09 19.66
C ASN A 124 19.53 2.44 18.16
N ASP A 125 18.58 1.90 17.40
CA ASP A 125 18.44 2.12 15.97
C ASP A 125 17.44 3.25 15.72
N LEU A 126 17.92 4.33 15.11
CA LEU A 126 17.14 5.53 14.86
C LEU A 126 16.40 5.45 13.53
N ILE A 127 15.16 5.91 13.52
CA ILE A 127 14.43 6.24 12.30
C ILE A 127 15.11 7.47 11.67
N ARG A 128 15.52 7.31 10.41
CA ARG A 128 16.19 8.33 9.60
C ARG A 128 16.07 7.96 8.13
N GLY A 129 16.19 8.96 7.26
CA GLY A 129 16.31 8.78 5.82
C GLY A 129 15.79 9.98 5.06
N ASP A 130 15.86 9.91 3.74
CA ASP A 130 15.38 10.96 2.84
C ASP A 130 13.89 11.23 3.10
N TRP A 131 13.48 12.50 3.07
CA TRP A 131 12.13 12.99 3.34
C TRP A 131 11.54 12.66 4.71
N PHE A 132 12.36 12.23 5.67
CA PHE A 132 11.93 12.01 7.04
C PHE A 132 11.87 13.33 7.83
N ILE A 133 10.75 13.59 8.50
CA ILE A 133 10.55 14.78 9.33
C ILE A 133 10.45 14.35 10.81
N PRO A 134 11.52 14.53 11.60
CA PRO A 134 11.61 14.02 12.98
C PRO A 134 10.80 14.82 14.01
N LYS A 135 10.25 16.00 13.67
CA LYS A 135 9.55 16.88 14.62
C LYS A 135 10.37 17.17 15.89
N ASP A 136 11.60 17.64 15.70
CA ASP A 136 12.53 18.09 16.76
C ASP A 136 12.89 17.05 17.84
N ARG A 137 12.78 15.75 17.54
CA ARG A 137 13.23 14.69 18.44
C ARG A 137 13.73 13.44 17.70
N GLN A 138 14.45 12.60 18.42
CA GLN A 138 14.83 11.28 17.94
C GLN A 138 13.65 10.29 18.07
N HIS A 139 13.64 9.32 17.16
CA HIS A 139 12.69 8.21 17.14
C HIS A 139 13.46 6.94 16.90
N HIS A 140 13.17 5.90 17.68
CA HIS A 140 13.83 4.61 17.54
C HIS A 140 12.91 3.59 16.86
N THR A 141 13.47 2.56 16.24
CA THR A 141 12.66 1.48 15.65
C THR A 141 12.01 0.55 16.70
N GLY A 142 12.41 0.71 17.96
CA GLY A 142 11.85 0.05 19.14
C GLY A 142 10.38 0.39 19.40
N CYS A 143 9.72 -0.55 20.08
CA CYS A 143 8.35 -0.46 20.59
C CYS A 143 8.23 -1.35 21.83
N VAL A 144 7.39 -0.94 22.79
CA VAL A 144 6.95 -1.75 23.93
C VAL A 144 5.47 -2.06 23.77
N TYR A 145 5.03 -3.26 24.13
CA TYR A 145 3.66 -3.73 23.99
C TYR A 145 3.13 -4.25 25.32
N LEU A 146 1.89 -3.90 25.65
CA LEU A 146 1.11 -4.49 26.74
C LEU A 146 -0.09 -5.23 26.15
N ASN A 147 -0.17 -6.54 26.38
CA ASN A 147 -1.27 -7.40 25.91
C ASN A 147 -1.58 -7.21 24.41
N GLY A 148 -0.53 -7.08 23.60
CA GLY A 148 -0.59 -6.91 22.16
C GLY A 148 -0.78 -5.47 21.66
N LYS A 149 -0.94 -4.48 22.54
CA LYS A 149 -1.06 -3.06 22.15
C LYS A 149 0.25 -2.31 22.41
N TRP A 150 0.75 -1.58 21.41
CA TRP A 150 1.97 -0.77 21.58
C TRP A 150 1.77 0.43 22.53
N LEU A 151 2.85 0.84 23.17
CA LEU A 151 3.00 2.09 23.89
C LEU A 151 3.75 3.08 23.00
N MET A 152 3.60 4.38 23.29
CA MET A 152 4.25 5.42 22.50
C MET A 152 5.62 5.81 23.06
N GLU A 153 6.54 6.09 22.16
CA GLU A 153 7.90 6.50 22.53
C GLU A 153 7.90 7.92 23.09
N ALA A 154 8.35 8.05 24.34
CA ALA A 154 8.62 9.32 25.00
C ALA A 154 9.81 10.02 24.33
N ALA A 155 9.73 11.36 24.25
CA ALA A 155 10.83 12.16 23.72
C ALA A 155 12.01 12.20 24.70
N LYS A 156 11.71 12.21 26.01
CA LYS A 156 12.69 12.26 27.09
C LYS A 156 12.34 11.26 28.19
N LYS A 157 13.35 10.82 28.94
CA LYS A 157 13.18 9.97 30.12
C LYS A 157 12.23 10.57 31.16
N ASP A 158 12.27 11.89 31.33
CA ASP A 158 11.41 12.57 32.29
C ASP A 158 9.92 12.40 31.94
N ASP A 159 9.56 12.42 30.66
CA ASP A 159 8.18 12.23 30.19
C ASP A 159 7.65 10.85 30.61
N VAL A 160 8.44 9.79 30.49
CA VAL A 160 7.99 8.45 30.92
C VAL A 160 7.94 8.32 32.44
N LEU A 161 8.77 9.04 33.19
CA LEU A 161 8.79 8.96 34.66
C LEU A 161 7.68 9.79 35.32
N ASN A 162 7.34 10.93 34.71
CA ASN A 162 6.51 11.97 35.31
C ASN A 162 5.29 12.37 34.46
N GLY A 163 5.35 12.26 33.14
CA GLY A 163 4.26 12.63 32.21
C GLY A 163 3.23 11.50 32.07
N VAL A 164 2.11 11.59 32.78
CA VAL A 164 1.05 10.56 32.70
C VAL A 164 -0.13 11.06 31.88
N ASN A 165 -0.34 10.44 30.71
CA ASN A 165 -1.62 10.45 30.01
C ASN A 165 -2.15 9.01 29.97
N VAL A 166 -3.22 8.74 30.70
CA VAL A 166 -3.79 7.39 30.82
C VAL A 166 -4.26 6.80 29.49
N ASN A 167 -4.55 7.65 28.49
CA ASN A 167 -4.98 7.22 27.17
C ASN A 167 -3.80 6.95 26.22
N ASP A 168 -2.61 7.45 26.53
CA ASP A 168 -1.40 7.30 25.72
C ASP A 168 -0.18 6.99 26.61
N PRO A 169 -0.11 5.77 27.19
CA PRO A 169 1.03 5.36 28.00
C PRO A 169 2.33 5.35 27.20
N LEU A 170 3.39 5.81 27.85
CA LEU A 170 4.70 6.03 27.24
C LEU A 170 5.73 4.95 27.57
N TRP A 171 6.75 4.83 26.72
CA TRP A 171 7.99 4.10 27.01
C TRP A 171 9.22 4.92 26.62
N PHE A 172 10.36 4.64 27.25
CA PHE A 172 11.67 5.22 26.92
C PHE A 172 12.75 4.14 27.09
N ALA A 173 13.89 4.24 26.40
CA ALA A 173 15.00 3.32 26.59
C ALA A 173 16.36 4.03 26.68
N GLU A 174 17.26 3.44 27.47
CA GLU A 174 18.67 3.83 27.55
C GLU A 174 19.50 2.60 27.15
N VAL A 175 20.40 2.76 26.19
CA VAL A 175 21.27 1.67 25.71
C VAL A 175 22.73 1.99 26.07
N ASP A 176 23.38 1.07 26.77
CA ASP A 176 24.82 1.09 27.01
C ASP A 176 25.53 -0.01 26.18
N ALA A 177 26.84 -0.18 26.38
CA ALA A 177 27.65 -1.15 25.64
C ALA A 177 27.19 -2.62 25.81
N GLN A 178 26.55 -2.97 26.92
CA GLN A 178 26.21 -4.35 27.28
C GLN A 178 24.71 -4.59 27.44
N LYS A 179 23.94 -3.57 27.79
CA LYS A 179 22.55 -3.69 28.25
C LYS A 179 21.66 -2.58 27.69
N THR A 180 20.37 -2.88 27.65
CA THR A 180 19.30 -1.95 27.34
C THR A 180 18.37 -1.86 28.54
N ALA A 181 18.21 -0.67 29.09
CA ALA A 181 17.24 -0.35 30.13
C ALA A 181 15.98 0.24 29.50
N ILE A 182 14.84 -0.43 29.67
CA ILE A 182 13.54 -0.04 29.11
C ILE A 182 12.65 0.41 30.24
N TYR A 183 12.11 1.62 30.12
CA TYR A 183 11.14 2.22 31.03
C TYR A 183 9.79 2.27 30.32
N ALA A 184 8.70 1.86 30.97
CA ALA A 184 7.37 1.86 30.37
C ALA A 184 6.28 2.08 31.40
N GLN A 185 5.23 2.81 31.01
CA GLN A 185 4.06 3.08 31.83
C GLN A 185 3.02 1.98 31.67
N PHE A 186 2.68 1.31 32.78
CA PHE A 186 1.64 0.28 32.84
C PHE A 186 0.55 0.74 33.81
N ILE A 187 -0.50 1.35 33.26
CA ILE A 187 -1.57 1.96 34.05
C ILE A 187 -2.46 0.86 34.65
N GLY A 188 -2.57 0.83 35.98
CA GLY A 188 -3.51 -0.04 36.69
C GLY A 188 -3.17 -1.54 36.70
N VAL A 189 -2.02 -1.95 36.17
CA VAL A 189 -1.61 -3.37 36.09
C VAL A 189 -0.16 -3.57 36.52
N ASP A 190 0.16 -4.78 37.00
CA ASP A 190 1.54 -5.23 37.20
C ASP A 190 2.05 -5.91 35.92
N PRO A 191 3.04 -5.34 35.21
CA PRO A 191 3.55 -5.90 33.95
C PRO A 191 4.14 -7.30 34.08
N ASN A 192 4.50 -7.77 35.27
CA ASN A 192 4.99 -9.13 35.45
C ASN A 192 3.89 -10.19 35.37
N ASN A 193 2.65 -9.80 35.71
CA ASN A 193 1.45 -10.64 35.60
C ASN A 193 0.81 -10.59 34.20
N GLU A 194 1.20 -9.61 33.39
CA GLU A 194 0.69 -9.40 32.04
C GLU A 194 1.65 -9.91 30.96
N LEU A 195 1.19 -9.91 29.70
CA LEU A 195 2.04 -10.11 28.54
C LEU A 195 2.66 -8.78 28.12
N VAL A 196 3.92 -8.58 28.50
CA VAL A 196 4.72 -7.44 28.01
C VAL A 196 5.75 -7.93 27.00
N GLU A 197 5.75 -7.29 25.83
CA GLU A 197 6.64 -7.62 24.73
C GLU A 197 7.41 -6.39 24.27
N VAL A 198 8.56 -6.60 23.64
CA VAL A 198 9.35 -5.52 23.03
C VAL A 198 9.81 -5.91 21.64
N ASN A 199 9.90 -4.94 20.73
CA ASN A 199 10.52 -5.18 19.42
C ASN A 199 11.94 -5.73 19.61
N ALA A 200 12.28 -6.76 18.83
CA ALA A 200 13.61 -7.37 18.85
C ALA A 200 14.19 -7.60 17.45
N ARG A 201 13.35 -7.59 16.40
CA ARG A 201 13.73 -7.92 15.02
C ARG A 201 13.23 -6.86 14.05
N GLU A 202 14.08 -6.56 13.07
CA GLU A 202 13.80 -5.58 12.01
C GLU A 202 12.61 -5.99 11.13
N THR A 203 12.53 -7.27 10.76
CA THR A 203 11.49 -7.84 9.89
C THR A 203 11.03 -9.20 10.40
N VAL A 204 9.85 -9.66 9.96
CA VAL A 204 9.26 -10.95 10.33
C VAL A 204 9.40 -11.96 9.19
N PHE A 205 9.03 -11.60 7.96
CA PHE A 205 9.14 -12.48 6.79
C PHE A 205 9.78 -11.71 5.63
N TYR A 206 11.10 -11.82 5.49
CA TYR A 206 11.84 -11.01 4.53
C TYR A 206 13.12 -11.73 4.10
N PRO A 207 13.28 -12.07 2.80
CA PRO A 207 14.50 -12.70 2.31
C PRO A 207 15.67 -11.70 2.38
N LYS A 208 16.83 -12.17 2.84
CA LYS A 208 18.05 -11.36 2.93
C LYS A 208 18.64 -11.04 1.55
N LYS A 209 18.29 -11.80 0.52
CA LYS A 209 18.78 -11.63 -0.85
C LYS A 209 17.64 -11.24 -1.77
N ALA A 210 17.97 -10.42 -2.77
CA ALA A 210 17.08 -10.14 -3.88
C ALA A 210 16.81 -11.40 -4.74
N PHE A 211 15.83 -11.32 -5.64
CA PHE A 211 15.48 -12.35 -6.63
C PHE A 211 15.05 -13.70 -6.04
N VAL A 212 14.59 -13.72 -4.79
CA VAL A 212 13.93 -14.87 -4.20
C VAL A 212 12.49 -14.90 -4.70
N ASN A 213 12.28 -15.40 -5.92
CA ASN A 213 11.03 -15.28 -6.67
C ASN A 213 9.95 -16.28 -6.22
N TYR A 214 8.70 -16.05 -6.65
CA TYR A 214 7.59 -17.00 -6.59
C TYR A 214 7.34 -17.66 -5.22
N ILE A 215 7.39 -16.85 -4.15
CA ILE A 215 6.99 -17.28 -2.81
C ILE A 215 5.50 -16.99 -2.59
N THR A 216 4.80 -17.91 -1.93
CA THR A 216 3.44 -17.68 -1.41
C THR A 216 3.48 -17.66 0.11
N VAL A 217 2.88 -16.65 0.74
CA VAL A 217 2.75 -16.51 2.20
C VAL A 217 1.27 -16.36 2.56
N LYS A 218 0.74 -17.34 3.30
CA LYS A 218 -0.71 -17.49 3.49
C LYS A 218 -1.15 -17.81 4.91
N GLY A 219 -2.16 -17.08 5.38
CA GLY A 219 -2.93 -17.48 6.57
C GLY A 219 -2.27 -17.19 7.90
N PHE A 220 -1.27 -16.31 7.95
CA PHE A 220 -0.54 -15.98 9.17
C PHE A 220 -1.07 -14.71 9.83
N THR A 221 -1.04 -14.68 11.17
CA THR A 221 -0.96 -13.40 11.90
C THR A 221 0.52 -13.05 12.06
N MET A 222 0.95 -11.88 11.59
CA MET A 222 2.34 -11.43 11.69
C MET A 222 2.40 -10.04 12.32
N CYS A 223 3.20 -9.87 13.38
CA CYS A 223 3.24 -8.59 14.09
C CYS A 223 4.58 -8.25 14.77
N HIS A 224 4.69 -6.98 15.20
CA HIS A 224 5.78 -6.44 16.03
C HIS A 224 7.14 -6.42 15.32
N ALA A 225 7.28 -5.57 14.29
CA ALA A 225 8.52 -5.42 13.54
C ALA A 225 9.13 -4.02 13.69
N ALA A 226 10.45 -3.96 13.87
CA ALA A 226 11.23 -2.73 13.98
C ALA A 226 11.76 -2.29 12.62
N THR A 227 10.85 -2.04 11.66
CA THR A 227 11.20 -1.69 10.28
C THR A 227 11.79 -0.29 10.15
N ASN A 228 12.66 -0.09 9.15
CA ASN A 228 13.26 1.21 8.86
C ASN A 228 12.27 2.16 8.17
N TRP A 229 12.57 3.46 8.20
CA TRP A 229 11.97 4.43 7.28
C TRP A 229 12.29 4.04 5.84
N ALA A 230 11.27 3.99 4.99
CA ALA A 230 11.34 3.37 3.67
C ALA A 230 11.04 4.38 2.53
N PRO A 231 11.90 5.40 2.30
CA PRO A 231 11.77 6.32 1.17
C PRO A 231 12.08 5.60 -0.16
N PRO A 232 11.73 6.19 -1.32
CA PRO A 232 11.96 5.55 -2.62
C PRO A 232 13.44 5.38 -2.99
N THR A 233 14.34 6.05 -2.27
CA THR A 233 15.79 6.07 -2.47
C THR A 233 16.56 5.10 -1.59
N ALA A 234 15.91 4.32 -0.72
CA ALA A 234 16.55 3.35 0.17
C ALA A 234 15.97 1.94 0.06
N GLU A 235 16.61 0.93 0.68
CA GLU A 235 15.97 -0.37 0.89
C GLU A 235 14.64 -0.19 1.62
N GLN A 236 13.56 -0.66 0.99
CA GLN A 236 12.24 -0.59 1.60
C GLN A 236 11.94 -1.92 2.27
N LYS A 237 12.13 -1.97 3.60
CA LYS A 237 11.76 -3.13 4.40
C LYS A 237 10.39 -2.92 5.03
N GLY A 238 9.59 -3.96 4.93
CA GLY A 238 8.31 -4.10 5.63
C GLY A 238 8.41 -5.19 6.67
N LEU A 239 7.36 -5.33 7.48
CA LEU A 239 7.21 -6.48 8.37
C LEU A 239 7.32 -7.78 7.57
N ILE A 240 6.66 -7.79 6.41
CA ILE A 240 6.86 -8.75 5.33
C ILE A 240 7.28 -8.01 4.06
N GLY A 241 8.15 -8.60 3.24
CA GLY A 241 8.50 -8.00 1.96
C GLY A 241 9.16 -8.95 0.97
N THR A 242 9.13 -8.54 -0.29
CA THR A 242 9.55 -9.36 -1.44
C THR A 242 11.03 -9.22 -1.77
N ASN A 243 11.66 -8.13 -1.29
CA ASN A 243 13.05 -7.73 -1.54
C ASN A 243 13.44 -7.90 -3.02
N TRP A 244 12.98 -7.01 -3.90
CA TRP A 244 13.41 -6.97 -5.30
C TRP A 244 13.37 -8.35 -5.99
N SER A 245 12.15 -8.88 -6.14
CA SER A 245 11.91 -10.20 -6.73
C SER A 245 10.67 -10.18 -7.62
N LYS A 246 10.26 -11.35 -8.12
CA LYS A 246 9.09 -11.52 -8.98
C LYS A 246 8.06 -12.47 -8.41
N GLY A 247 6.79 -12.14 -8.64
CA GLY A 247 5.70 -13.12 -8.59
C GLY A 247 5.30 -13.60 -7.21
N TRP A 248 5.58 -12.87 -6.13
CA TRP A 248 5.11 -13.22 -4.78
C TRP A 248 3.57 -13.19 -4.68
N ILE A 249 3.02 -14.04 -3.82
CA ILE A 249 1.63 -13.97 -3.37
C ILE A 249 1.63 -13.80 -1.84
N ILE A 250 1.09 -12.68 -1.35
CA ILE A 250 0.87 -12.41 0.06
C ILE A 250 -0.63 -12.38 0.27
N GLU A 251 -1.21 -13.44 0.88
CA GLU A 251 -2.66 -13.58 0.96
C GLU A 251 -3.23 -14.06 2.29
N ASN A 252 -4.41 -13.55 2.64
CA ASN A 252 -5.15 -14.00 3.83
C ASN A 252 -4.34 -13.89 5.14
N ASN A 253 -3.51 -12.85 5.27
CA ASN A 253 -2.72 -12.60 6.47
C ASN A 253 -3.28 -11.43 7.28
N ASP A 254 -3.08 -11.46 8.59
CA ASP A 254 -3.25 -10.31 9.48
C ASP A 254 -1.87 -9.73 9.79
N ILE A 255 -1.58 -8.53 9.29
CA ILE A 255 -0.28 -7.86 9.38
C ILE A 255 -0.45 -6.61 10.21
N SER A 256 0.26 -6.52 11.34
CA SER A 256 0.09 -5.35 12.21
C SER A 256 1.31 -4.96 13.03
N TYR A 257 1.29 -3.73 13.55
CA TYR A 257 2.31 -3.24 14.49
C TYR A 257 3.73 -3.30 13.91
N SER A 258 3.89 -2.77 12.70
CA SER A 258 5.19 -2.47 12.11
C SER A 258 5.56 -1.04 12.45
N LYS A 259 6.80 -0.78 12.88
CA LYS A 259 7.21 0.60 13.23
C LYS A 259 7.04 1.55 12.05
N CYS A 260 7.44 1.14 10.85
CA CYS A 260 7.24 1.91 9.63
C CYS A 260 6.25 1.21 8.70
N SER A 261 6.70 0.32 7.83
CA SER A 261 5.87 -0.23 6.74
C SER A 261 5.40 -1.67 7.02
N GLY A 262 4.12 -1.97 6.74
CA GLY A 262 3.54 -3.31 6.90
C GLY A 262 4.06 -4.30 5.86
N VAL A 263 3.70 -4.08 4.60
CA VAL A 263 4.13 -4.87 3.43
C VAL A 263 5.08 -4.05 2.58
N ALA A 264 6.21 -4.61 2.17
CA ALA A 264 7.11 -3.96 1.23
C ALA A 264 7.27 -4.74 -0.08
N LEU A 265 6.96 -4.06 -1.18
CA LEU A 265 7.18 -4.50 -2.55
C LEU A 265 8.32 -3.71 -3.22
N GLY A 266 9.13 -3.02 -2.43
CA GLY A 266 10.01 -1.96 -2.90
C GLY A 266 11.41 -2.37 -3.33
N LYS A 267 12.23 -1.34 -3.53
CA LYS A 267 13.64 -1.41 -3.91
C LYS A 267 14.49 -2.13 -2.84
N TYR A 268 15.53 -2.81 -3.33
CA TYR A 268 16.66 -3.41 -2.60
C TYR A 268 17.61 -2.35 -2.02
N GLY A 269 18.45 -2.71 -1.06
CA GLY A 269 19.50 -1.81 -0.55
C GLY A 269 20.73 -1.73 -1.46
N ASP A 270 21.27 -0.53 -1.63
CA ASP A 270 22.56 -0.28 -2.29
C ASP A 270 23.36 0.84 -1.59
N GLU A 271 24.57 1.16 -2.07
CA GLU A 271 25.42 2.16 -1.43
C GLU A 271 24.88 3.60 -1.49
N TRP A 272 23.76 3.82 -2.21
CA TRP A 272 23.11 5.11 -2.40
C TRP A 272 21.91 5.33 -1.48
N ASP A 273 21.55 4.34 -0.67
CA ASP A 273 20.47 4.44 0.29
C ASP A 273 20.60 5.70 1.17
N ASN A 274 19.56 6.55 1.13
CA ASN A 274 19.45 7.82 1.86
C ASN A 274 20.56 8.85 1.55
N LYS A 275 20.92 8.97 0.26
CA LYS A 275 21.91 9.95 -0.23
C LYS A 275 21.41 10.72 -1.45
N ALA A 276 20.11 10.68 -1.74
CA ALA A 276 19.56 11.07 -3.03
C ALA A 276 18.21 11.80 -2.92
N GLU A 277 18.02 12.61 -1.87
CA GLU A 277 16.80 13.40 -1.58
C GLU A 277 16.61 14.57 -2.57
N SER A 278 16.41 14.27 -3.85
CA SER A 278 16.03 15.22 -4.88
C SER A 278 15.38 14.51 -6.07
N ALA A 279 14.75 15.28 -6.97
CA ALA A 279 14.23 14.73 -8.23
C ALA A 279 15.33 14.05 -9.06
N GLU A 280 16.49 14.70 -9.22
CA GLU A 280 17.65 14.16 -9.94
C GLU A 280 18.23 12.93 -9.23
N GLY A 281 18.31 12.97 -7.90
CA GLY A 281 18.74 11.83 -7.09
C GLY A 281 17.84 10.61 -7.27
N TYR A 282 16.53 10.82 -7.32
CA TYR A 282 15.59 9.74 -7.58
C TYR A 282 15.68 9.22 -9.02
N VAL A 283 15.84 10.08 -10.04
CA VAL A 283 16.15 9.64 -11.41
C VAL A 283 17.41 8.77 -11.47
N GLY A 284 18.46 9.16 -10.74
CA GLY A 284 19.66 8.34 -10.59
C GLY A 284 19.36 6.96 -9.98
N THR A 285 18.46 6.90 -9.00
CA THR A 285 17.99 5.66 -8.38
C THR A 285 17.26 4.75 -9.38
N ILE A 286 16.42 5.34 -10.24
CA ILE A 286 15.73 4.60 -11.30
C ILE A 286 16.73 4.01 -12.30
N ASN A 287 17.75 4.78 -12.71
CA ASN A 287 18.78 4.29 -13.62
C ASN A 287 19.55 3.10 -13.04
N ARG A 288 19.87 3.11 -11.74
CA ARG A 288 20.50 1.97 -11.06
C ARG A 288 19.57 0.76 -11.01
N ALA A 289 18.28 0.98 -10.77
CA ALA A 289 17.28 -0.09 -10.77
C ALA A 289 17.12 -0.75 -12.15
N LEU A 290 17.14 0.03 -13.24
CA LEU A 290 17.14 -0.50 -14.61
C LEU A 290 18.37 -1.41 -14.86
N VAL A 291 19.56 -0.97 -14.44
CA VAL A 291 20.78 -1.80 -14.48
C VAL A 291 20.62 -3.07 -13.62
N ASN A 292 19.90 -2.98 -12.50
CA ASN A 292 19.57 -4.11 -11.63
C ASN A 292 18.27 -4.83 -12.03
N LYS A 293 17.96 -4.87 -13.33
CA LYS A 293 16.85 -5.65 -13.92
C LYS A 293 15.47 -5.26 -13.44
N TRP A 294 15.22 -3.96 -13.26
CA TRP A 294 13.85 -3.46 -13.17
C TRP A 294 13.17 -3.58 -14.53
N GLU A 295 12.62 -4.77 -14.80
CA GLU A 295 11.92 -5.15 -16.04
C GLU A 295 10.83 -6.18 -15.70
N LYS A 296 9.80 -6.26 -16.55
CA LYS A 296 8.59 -7.10 -16.32
C LYS A 296 8.93 -8.58 -16.15
N GLU A 297 10.02 -9.03 -16.77
CA GLU A 297 10.52 -10.40 -16.75
C GLU A 297 11.13 -10.79 -15.41
N SER A 298 11.69 -9.82 -14.67
CA SER A 298 12.57 -10.08 -13.52
C SER A 298 12.04 -9.55 -12.19
N ILE A 299 11.22 -8.49 -12.19
CA ILE A 299 10.79 -7.77 -10.98
C ILE A 299 9.29 -7.45 -11.00
N GLY A 300 8.66 -7.53 -9.82
CA GLY A 300 7.26 -7.18 -9.62
C GLY A 300 6.30 -8.32 -9.98
N GLY A 301 5.12 -7.97 -10.51
CA GLY A 301 4.07 -8.95 -10.81
C GLY A 301 3.56 -9.68 -9.56
N HIS A 302 3.55 -8.99 -8.41
CA HIS A 302 3.14 -9.55 -7.14
C HIS A 302 1.62 -9.53 -6.98
N ILE A 303 1.09 -10.40 -6.13
CA ILE A 303 -0.30 -10.38 -5.70
C ILE A 303 -0.34 -10.17 -4.19
N VAL A 304 -0.94 -9.07 -3.74
CA VAL A 304 -1.23 -8.82 -2.33
C VAL A 304 -2.74 -8.80 -2.18
N ARG A 305 -3.33 -9.85 -1.59
CA ARG A 305 -4.78 -9.97 -1.54
C ARG A 305 -5.38 -10.47 -0.23
N ASN A 306 -6.57 -9.99 0.09
CA ASN A 306 -7.36 -10.44 1.24
C ASN A 306 -6.58 -10.38 2.57
N ASN A 307 -5.67 -9.42 2.73
CA ASN A 307 -4.96 -9.22 3.99
C ASN A 307 -5.65 -8.12 4.81
N THR A 308 -5.55 -8.23 6.13
CA THR A 308 -5.81 -7.12 7.06
C THR A 308 -4.46 -6.48 7.40
N ILE A 309 -4.27 -5.19 7.13
CA ILE A 309 -3.01 -4.48 7.37
C ILE A 309 -3.30 -3.26 8.25
N ALA A 310 -2.75 -3.22 9.46
CA ALA A 310 -3.07 -2.14 10.40
C ALA A 310 -1.94 -1.75 11.36
N PHE A 311 -2.08 -0.58 11.99
CA PHE A 311 -1.17 -0.10 13.03
C PHE A 311 0.30 -0.04 12.55
N CYS A 312 0.53 0.67 11.46
CA CYS A 312 1.86 0.92 10.90
C CYS A 312 2.10 2.44 10.83
N GLU A 313 3.24 2.96 11.32
CA GLU A 313 3.46 4.43 11.37
C GLU A 313 4.14 5.02 10.13
N GLN A 314 4.27 4.27 9.03
CA GLN A 314 4.62 4.84 7.73
C GLN A 314 3.59 4.43 6.66
N THR A 315 3.55 3.15 6.29
CA THR A 315 2.58 2.65 5.29
C THR A 315 1.94 1.33 5.66
N GLY A 316 0.76 1.06 5.11
CA GLY A 316 0.24 -0.30 5.03
C GLY A 316 1.06 -1.10 4.01
N ILE A 317 1.17 -0.58 2.78
CA ILE A 317 1.96 -1.17 1.69
C ILE A 317 2.86 -0.09 1.07
N VAL A 318 4.17 -0.36 0.98
CA VAL A 318 5.16 0.51 0.32
C VAL A 318 5.77 -0.19 -0.90
N GLY A 319 6.15 0.58 -1.92
CA GLY A 319 6.95 0.04 -3.02
C GLY A 319 7.41 1.08 -4.05
N SER A 320 8.72 1.27 -4.16
CA SER A 320 9.42 1.99 -5.21
C SER A 320 9.96 0.98 -6.22
N MET A 321 9.47 1.07 -7.46
CA MET A 321 9.81 0.26 -8.64
C MET A 321 9.44 -1.23 -8.54
N GLY A 322 9.80 -1.92 -7.45
CA GLY A 322 9.54 -3.34 -7.27
C GLY A 322 8.04 -3.71 -7.23
N CYS A 323 7.15 -2.72 -7.08
CA CYS A 323 5.71 -2.90 -7.11
C CYS A 323 5.14 -3.02 -8.53
N ALA A 324 5.91 -2.71 -9.58
CA ALA A 324 5.43 -2.71 -10.96
C ALA A 324 4.70 -4.02 -11.33
N PHE A 325 3.68 -3.91 -12.19
CA PHE A 325 2.87 -5.02 -12.70
C PHE A 325 2.08 -5.81 -11.64
N SER A 326 2.07 -5.34 -10.38
CA SER A 326 1.44 -6.06 -9.27
C SER A 326 -0.07 -5.81 -9.18
N THR A 327 -0.78 -6.74 -8.55
CA THR A 327 -2.19 -6.63 -8.20
C THR A 327 -2.37 -6.57 -6.68
N ILE A 328 -3.00 -5.51 -6.20
CA ILE A 328 -3.35 -5.26 -4.80
C ILE A 328 -4.88 -5.30 -4.69
N SER A 329 -5.44 -6.35 -4.09
CA SER A 329 -6.89 -6.55 -4.15
C SER A 329 -7.55 -7.13 -2.90
N GLY A 330 -8.76 -6.68 -2.58
CA GLY A 330 -9.54 -7.24 -1.46
C GLY A 330 -8.91 -7.03 -0.08
N ASN A 331 -7.91 -6.16 0.07
CA ASN A 331 -7.28 -5.91 1.35
C ASN A 331 -8.08 -4.92 2.18
N THR A 332 -8.02 -5.07 3.49
CA THR A 332 -8.45 -4.07 4.46
C THR A 332 -7.22 -3.38 5.04
N ILE A 333 -7.09 -2.07 4.83
CA ILE A 333 -5.92 -1.29 5.28
C ILE A 333 -6.41 -0.16 6.17
N HIS A 334 -5.97 -0.13 7.43
CA HIS A 334 -6.46 0.89 8.37
C HIS A 334 -5.53 1.23 9.52
N ASP A 335 -5.78 2.39 10.15
CA ASP A 335 -4.95 2.90 11.26
C ASP A 335 -3.47 2.98 10.85
N ILE A 336 -3.23 3.63 9.71
CA ILE A 336 -1.89 3.85 9.16
C ILE A 336 -1.46 5.28 9.44
N HIS A 337 -0.31 5.45 10.09
CA HIS A 337 0.24 6.72 10.54
C HIS A 337 -0.76 7.52 11.40
N LEU A 338 -1.30 6.85 12.42
CA LEU A 338 -2.31 7.42 13.31
C LEU A 338 -1.66 8.15 14.50
N LYS A 339 -0.53 7.66 15.00
CA LYS A 339 0.15 8.25 16.17
C LYS A 339 0.97 9.49 15.81
N ARG A 340 1.53 9.53 14.60
CA ARG A 340 2.15 10.74 14.00
C ARG A 340 3.24 11.35 14.86
N LEU A 341 3.96 10.51 15.59
CA LEU A 341 5.10 10.91 16.41
C LEU A 341 6.18 11.56 15.54
N PHE A 342 6.35 11.06 14.33
CA PHE A 342 7.13 11.65 13.24
C PHE A 342 6.24 11.90 12.01
N SER A 343 6.78 12.56 10.99
CA SER A 343 6.15 12.73 9.69
C SER A 343 7.19 12.52 8.59
N GLY A 344 6.80 12.76 7.35
CA GLY A 344 7.67 12.81 6.20
C GLY A 344 6.85 12.94 4.94
N TYR A 345 7.47 12.71 3.78
CA TYR A 345 6.75 12.61 2.52
C TYR A 345 6.62 11.16 2.08
N GLU A 346 6.38 10.20 2.98
CA GLU A 346 6.38 8.76 2.63
C GLU A 346 5.28 7.94 3.34
N MET A 347 4.16 8.56 3.74
CA MET A 347 3.09 7.89 4.47
C MET A 347 1.80 7.81 3.66
N ALA A 348 1.20 6.61 3.64
CA ALA A 348 -0.15 6.36 3.10
C ALA A 348 -0.56 4.92 3.44
N GLY A 349 -1.86 4.60 3.33
CA GLY A 349 -2.32 3.21 3.33
C GLY A 349 -1.56 2.39 2.28
N ILE A 350 -1.46 2.92 1.05
CA ILE A 350 -0.59 2.40 -0.01
C ILE A 350 0.22 3.56 -0.58
N LYS A 351 1.56 3.48 -0.57
CA LYS A 351 2.43 4.42 -1.28
C LYS A 351 3.31 3.70 -2.30
N PHE A 352 3.17 4.06 -3.58
CA PHE A 352 3.98 3.50 -4.66
C PHE A 352 4.67 4.56 -5.50
N HIS A 353 5.89 4.22 -5.93
CA HIS A 353 6.62 4.92 -6.98
C HIS A 353 6.97 3.91 -8.07
N GLY A 354 6.88 4.27 -9.35
CA GLY A 354 7.09 3.27 -10.41
C GLY A 354 5.96 2.27 -10.51
N ALA A 355 4.72 2.70 -10.24
CA ALA A 355 3.51 1.88 -10.29
C ALA A 355 3.06 1.59 -11.74
N VAL A 356 3.98 1.08 -12.57
CA VAL A 356 3.74 0.72 -13.97
C VAL A 356 2.79 -0.48 -14.03
N ASP A 357 1.68 -0.36 -14.75
CA ASP A 357 0.63 -1.40 -14.91
C ASP A 357 0.14 -2.01 -13.57
N VAL A 358 0.23 -1.26 -12.46
CA VAL A 358 -0.25 -1.76 -11.16
C VAL A 358 -1.79 -1.73 -11.13
N GLN A 359 -2.39 -2.73 -10.52
CA GLN A 359 -3.84 -2.83 -10.32
C GLN A 359 -4.15 -2.76 -8.82
N ILE A 360 -4.80 -1.69 -8.37
CA ILE A 360 -5.28 -1.52 -6.98
C ILE A 360 -6.80 -1.62 -7.00
N ILE A 361 -7.33 -2.82 -6.74
CA ILE A 361 -8.73 -3.14 -7.04
C ILE A 361 -9.48 -3.68 -5.82
N GLY A 362 -10.59 -3.05 -5.45
CA GLY A 362 -11.50 -3.62 -4.46
C GLY A 362 -10.91 -3.66 -3.05
N ASN A 363 -10.13 -2.66 -2.65
CA ASN A 363 -9.59 -2.55 -1.29
C ASN A 363 -10.46 -1.63 -0.44
N HIS A 364 -10.42 -1.83 0.87
CA HIS A 364 -11.06 -0.97 1.86
C HIS A 364 -9.98 -0.25 2.68
N ILE A 365 -9.86 1.07 2.52
CA ILE A 365 -8.77 1.87 3.07
C ILE A 365 -9.33 3.01 3.92
N TYR A 366 -9.10 2.99 5.22
CA TYR A 366 -9.71 3.95 6.13
C TYR A 366 -8.88 4.28 7.36
N ARG A 367 -9.18 5.39 8.05
CA ARG A 367 -8.40 5.87 9.22
C ARG A 367 -6.89 5.87 8.97
N SER A 368 -6.49 6.24 7.76
CA SER A 368 -5.08 6.44 7.40
C SER A 368 -4.80 7.94 7.28
N ASP A 369 -3.54 8.35 7.35
CA ASP A 369 -3.21 9.73 6.99
C ASP A 369 -3.67 10.03 5.55
N MET A 370 -3.15 9.23 4.61
CA MET A 370 -3.56 9.23 3.21
C MET A 370 -4.03 7.81 2.83
N GLY A 371 -5.00 7.69 1.91
CA GLY A 371 -5.46 6.39 1.42
C GLY A 371 -4.44 5.73 0.47
N ILE A 372 -4.35 6.24 -0.76
CA ILE A 372 -3.42 5.81 -1.80
C ILE A 372 -2.59 7.01 -2.26
N TRP A 373 -1.27 6.85 -2.35
CA TRP A 373 -0.37 7.83 -2.95
C TRP A 373 0.45 7.16 -4.05
N LEU A 374 0.23 7.60 -5.29
CA LEU A 374 0.99 7.19 -6.47
C LEU A 374 1.91 8.33 -6.87
N ASP A 375 3.19 8.16 -6.56
CA ASP A 375 4.21 9.19 -6.57
C ASP A 375 5.28 8.84 -7.62
N TRP A 376 5.24 9.52 -8.77
CA TRP A 376 6.02 9.24 -9.99
C TRP A 376 5.67 7.94 -10.71
N MET A 377 5.71 7.99 -12.04
CA MET A 377 5.68 6.83 -12.93
C MET A 377 4.45 5.92 -12.76
N ALA A 378 3.34 6.45 -12.25
CA ALA A 378 2.05 5.78 -12.32
C ALA A 378 1.54 5.81 -13.77
N GLN A 379 1.89 4.77 -14.52
CA GLN A 379 1.62 4.65 -15.95
C GLN A 379 0.98 3.29 -16.23
N GLY A 380 -0.19 3.28 -16.87
CA GLY A 380 -1.00 2.07 -17.07
C GLY A 380 -1.71 1.58 -15.80
N VAL A 381 -1.67 2.35 -14.70
CA VAL A 381 -2.25 1.95 -13.41
C VAL A 381 -3.78 1.91 -13.46
N HIS A 382 -4.37 0.92 -12.80
CA HIS A 382 -5.81 0.85 -12.53
C HIS A 382 -6.05 1.00 -11.03
N VAL A 383 -6.81 2.02 -10.63
CA VAL A 383 -7.34 2.18 -9.27
C VAL A 383 -8.85 2.01 -9.38
N ALA A 384 -9.37 0.85 -8.99
CA ALA A 384 -10.76 0.51 -9.26
C ALA A 384 -11.52 -0.13 -8.11
N ASN A 385 -12.82 0.15 -8.00
CA ASN A 385 -13.72 -0.49 -7.02
C ASN A 385 -13.27 -0.35 -5.55
N ASN A 386 -12.40 0.60 -5.21
CA ASN A 386 -11.94 0.76 -3.83
C ASN A 386 -12.96 1.56 -3.01
N LEU A 387 -13.04 1.25 -1.72
CA LEU A 387 -13.79 2.00 -0.72
C LEU A 387 -12.81 2.76 0.18
N MET A 388 -12.87 4.10 0.17
CA MET A 388 -11.99 4.94 0.97
C MET A 388 -12.80 5.95 1.80
N HIS A 389 -12.54 5.99 3.10
CA HIS A 389 -13.25 6.88 4.03
C HIS A 389 -12.44 7.13 5.29
N ASP A 390 -12.78 8.19 6.04
CA ASP A 390 -12.11 8.56 7.30
C ASP A 390 -10.58 8.71 7.19
N ASN A 391 -10.04 8.98 6.00
CA ASN A 391 -8.64 9.34 5.82
C ASN A 391 -8.47 10.84 6.12
N THR A 392 -7.40 11.20 6.84
CA THR A 392 -7.31 12.56 7.42
C THR A 392 -6.83 13.61 6.46
N ALA A 393 -5.87 13.27 5.59
CA ALA A 393 -5.34 14.17 4.57
C ALA A 393 -6.13 14.03 3.26
N TRP A 394 -6.12 12.85 2.64
CA TRP A 394 -6.87 12.58 1.39
C TRP A 394 -7.04 11.08 1.10
N ASP A 395 -8.05 10.72 0.29
CA ASP A 395 -8.23 9.34 -0.17
C ASP A 395 -7.22 8.94 -1.26
N LEU A 396 -7.00 9.78 -2.27
CA LEU A 396 -6.06 9.53 -3.37
C LEU A 396 -5.14 10.72 -3.60
N PHE A 397 -3.85 10.46 -3.79
CA PHE A 397 -2.88 11.44 -4.28
C PHE A 397 -2.14 10.90 -5.49
N LEU A 398 -2.26 11.63 -6.59
CA LEU A 398 -1.50 11.39 -7.81
C LEU A 398 -0.42 12.47 -7.92
N GLU A 399 0.83 12.09 -7.67
CA GLU A 399 1.95 13.02 -7.64
C GLU A 399 2.90 12.87 -8.85
N VAL A 400 3.08 13.96 -9.60
CA VAL A 400 4.03 14.13 -10.72
C VAL A 400 4.08 12.97 -11.74
N ASN A 401 2.90 12.45 -12.09
CA ASN A 401 2.70 11.40 -13.08
C ASN A 401 2.28 11.97 -14.46
N HIS A 402 2.55 11.19 -15.51
CA HIS A 402 2.23 11.52 -16.91
C HIS A 402 1.17 10.63 -17.55
N GLY A 403 0.71 9.61 -16.83
CA GLY A 403 -0.34 8.70 -17.27
C GLY A 403 0.06 7.79 -18.45
N PRO A 404 -0.88 6.98 -18.96
CA PRO A 404 -2.32 6.96 -18.63
C PRO A 404 -2.59 6.36 -17.26
N MET A 405 -3.49 6.97 -16.49
CA MET A 405 -3.98 6.44 -15.21
C MET A 405 -5.50 6.25 -15.26
N MET A 406 -6.00 5.08 -14.86
CA MET A 406 -7.41 4.73 -14.90
C MET A 406 -7.97 4.62 -13.48
N ILE A 407 -8.82 5.57 -13.09
CA ILE A 407 -9.45 5.62 -11.77
C ILE A 407 -10.95 5.45 -11.95
N TYR A 408 -11.51 4.29 -11.61
CA TYR A 408 -12.92 4.05 -11.89
C TYR A 408 -13.70 3.24 -10.87
N ASN A 409 -15.00 3.49 -10.80
CA ASN A 409 -15.91 2.83 -9.87
C ASN A 409 -15.45 2.91 -8.41
N ASN A 410 -14.65 3.90 -7.99
CA ASN A 410 -14.26 4.03 -6.58
C ASN A 410 -15.32 4.80 -5.79
N ILE A 411 -15.34 4.55 -4.48
CA ILE A 411 -16.16 5.27 -3.51
C ILE A 411 -15.23 6.05 -2.59
N PHE A 412 -15.20 7.36 -2.77
CA PHE A 412 -14.38 8.29 -1.99
C PHE A 412 -15.25 9.12 -1.06
N LEU A 413 -15.07 8.94 0.26
CA LEU A 413 -15.96 9.50 1.28
C LEU A 413 -15.22 10.29 2.37
N SER A 414 -13.89 10.44 2.28
CA SER A 414 -13.17 11.34 3.19
C SER A 414 -13.43 12.81 2.85
N LYS A 415 -13.01 13.72 3.73
CA LYS A 415 -13.19 15.18 3.54
C LYS A 415 -12.51 15.71 2.29
N VAL A 416 -11.38 15.11 1.91
CA VAL A 416 -10.66 15.37 0.68
C VAL A 416 -10.51 14.03 -0.04
N ASN A 417 -11.00 13.93 -1.26
CA ASN A 417 -10.96 12.68 -2.03
C ASN A 417 -9.75 12.60 -2.93
N LEU A 418 -9.28 13.73 -3.46
CA LEU A 418 -8.17 13.76 -4.40
C LEU A 418 -7.26 14.95 -4.11
N TYR A 419 -5.95 14.69 -4.07
CA TYR A 419 -4.93 15.70 -4.25
C TYR A 419 -4.13 15.37 -5.52
N MET A 420 -3.74 16.37 -6.32
CA MET A 420 -3.13 16.09 -7.62
C MET A 420 -2.18 17.21 -8.08
N ASN A 421 -0.98 16.82 -8.51
CA ASN A 421 -0.10 17.62 -9.37
C ASN A 421 0.35 16.81 -10.60
N SER A 422 -0.46 15.83 -10.99
CA SER A 422 -0.27 14.90 -12.11
C SER A 422 -1.09 15.28 -13.35
N ARG A 423 -0.90 14.54 -14.44
CA ARG A 423 -1.66 14.63 -15.70
C ARG A 423 -1.88 13.25 -16.34
N GLY A 424 -2.71 13.16 -17.38
CA GLY A 424 -2.96 11.91 -18.12
C GLY A 424 -3.84 10.91 -17.36
N ALA A 425 -4.91 11.37 -16.71
CA ALA A 425 -5.79 10.51 -15.91
C ALA A 425 -7.25 10.56 -16.38
N VAL A 426 -7.93 9.42 -16.29
CA VAL A 426 -9.38 9.31 -16.40
C VAL A 426 -10.00 8.92 -15.06
N PHE A 427 -10.98 9.70 -14.63
CA PHE A 427 -11.86 9.42 -13.50
C PHE A 427 -13.23 9.03 -14.04
N ALA A 428 -13.57 7.74 -14.03
CA ALA A 428 -14.80 7.23 -14.61
C ALA A 428 -15.72 6.57 -13.57
N HIS A 429 -17.00 6.95 -13.54
CA HIS A 429 -17.99 6.26 -12.70
C HIS A 429 -17.64 6.22 -11.20
N ASN A 430 -16.90 7.18 -10.68
CA ASN A 430 -16.60 7.25 -9.25
C ASN A 430 -17.71 7.99 -8.49
N LEU A 431 -17.77 7.75 -7.18
CA LEU A 431 -18.54 8.54 -6.21
C LEU A 431 -17.58 9.43 -5.43
N PHE A 432 -17.77 10.73 -5.52
CA PHE A 432 -17.00 11.74 -4.78
C PHE A 432 -17.88 12.43 -3.75
N GLY A 433 -17.52 12.30 -2.48
CA GLY A 433 -18.21 12.94 -1.35
C GLY A 433 -17.46 14.13 -0.74
N GLY A 434 -16.26 14.45 -1.22
CA GLY A 434 -15.36 15.45 -0.65
C GLY A 434 -14.55 16.21 -1.68
N LYS A 435 -13.68 17.08 -1.17
CA LYS A 435 -12.97 18.08 -1.98
C LYS A 435 -11.87 17.49 -2.84
N ILE A 436 -11.54 18.18 -3.92
CA ILE A 436 -10.36 17.91 -4.75
C ILE A 436 -9.41 19.11 -4.71
N GLY A 437 -8.12 18.85 -4.45
CA GLY A 437 -7.05 19.84 -4.52
C GLY A 437 -6.14 19.60 -5.72
N VAL A 438 -5.79 20.68 -6.44
CA VAL A 438 -5.00 20.60 -7.67
C VAL A 438 -3.88 21.64 -7.64
N ILE A 439 -2.63 21.19 -7.72
CA ILE A 439 -1.47 22.05 -7.97
C ILE A 439 -1.39 22.34 -9.47
N SER A 440 -1.33 23.62 -9.85
CA SER A 440 -1.32 24.01 -11.27
C SER A 440 -0.03 23.63 -11.99
N TYR A 441 1.14 23.69 -11.34
CA TYR A 441 2.42 23.36 -11.99
C TYR A 441 3.49 22.95 -10.97
N ASP A 442 4.32 21.98 -11.35
CA ASP A 442 5.52 21.54 -10.64
C ASP A 442 6.66 21.37 -11.66
N SER A 443 7.86 21.85 -11.34
CA SER A 443 8.99 21.88 -12.29
C SER A 443 9.90 20.66 -12.20
N ARG A 444 9.66 19.72 -11.28
CA ARG A 444 10.45 18.48 -11.23
C ARG A 444 10.34 17.75 -12.56
N LEU A 445 11.44 17.19 -13.04
CA LEU A 445 11.46 16.40 -14.27
C LEU A 445 11.29 14.92 -13.92
N THR A 446 10.14 14.34 -14.26
CA THR A 446 9.80 12.96 -13.91
C THR A 446 9.64 12.10 -15.17
N PRO A 447 10.00 10.80 -15.14
CA PRO A 447 9.98 9.95 -16.32
C PRO A 447 8.58 9.48 -16.72
N TYR A 448 8.44 9.19 -18.01
CA TYR A 448 7.39 8.34 -18.56
C TYR A 448 8.02 7.23 -19.42
N HIS A 449 7.27 6.15 -19.65
CA HIS A 449 7.81 4.90 -20.17
C HIS A 449 7.20 4.50 -21.51
N LYS A 450 7.79 3.49 -22.16
CA LYS A 450 7.10 2.74 -23.21
C LYS A 450 5.83 2.07 -22.64
N PRO A 451 4.81 1.77 -23.46
CA PRO A 451 3.61 1.08 -22.97
C PRO A 451 3.99 -0.26 -22.35
N HIS A 452 3.41 -0.54 -21.17
CA HIS A 452 3.57 -1.80 -20.43
C HIS A 452 5.01 -2.23 -20.13
N SER A 453 5.92 -1.26 -19.99
CA SER A 453 7.34 -1.48 -19.81
C SER A 453 7.93 -0.50 -18.81
N THR A 454 9.07 -0.87 -18.22
CA THR A 454 9.90 -0.01 -17.37
C THR A 454 10.85 0.87 -18.18
N ASP A 455 10.98 0.65 -19.49
CA ASP A 455 11.84 1.44 -20.38
C ASP A 455 11.44 2.91 -20.39
N ILE A 456 12.33 3.79 -19.92
CA ILE A 456 12.12 5.24 -19.94
C ILE A 456 12.18 5.75 -21.37
N VAL A 457 11.23 6.62 -21.74
CA VAL A 457 11.23 7.34 -23.01
C VAL A 457 11.89 8.71 -22.83
N ALA A 458 11.40 9.52 -21.90
CA ALA A 458 12.00 10.81 -21.55
C ALA A 458 11.54 11.27 -20.15
N LEU A 459 12.10 12.38 -19.69
CA LEU A 459 11.62 13.15 -18.53
C LEU A 459 10.76 14.32 -18.99
N HIS A 460 9.78 14.72 -18.18
CA HIS A 460 8.93 15.89 -18.45
C HIS A 460 8.57 16.62 -17.15
N ASP A 461 8.36 17.94 -17.24
CA ASP A 461 7.82 18.74 -16.13
C ASP A 461 6.33 18.48 -15.91
N ASN A 462 5.72 19.12 -14.92
CA ASN A 462 4.43 18.70 -14.39
C ASN A 462 3.32 19.78 -14.47
N PRO A 463 2.85 20.18 -15.68
CA PRO A 463 1.71 21.08 -15.86
C PRO A 463 0.36 20.40 -15.63
N ALA A 464 -0.52 21.01 -14.83
CA ALA A 464 -1.85 20.46 -14.55
C ALA A 464 -2.76 20.44 -15.79
N GLY A 465 -3.62 19.42 -15.85
CA GLY A 465 -4.59 19.17 -16.91
C GLY A 465 -4.33 17.82 -17.58
N ASP A 466 -4.80 17.63 -18.82
CA ASP A 466 -4.88 16.31 -19.48
C ASP A 466 -5.66 15.30 -18.61
N ILE A 467 -6.81 15.75 -18.11
CA ILE A 467 -7.68 14.98 -17.20
C ILE A 467 -9.06 14.83 -17.81
N GLN A 468 -9.66 13.67 -17.61
CA GLN A 468 -11.04 13.40 -18.01
C GLN A 468 -11.88 12.91 -16.83
N PHE A 469 -13.04 13.53 -16.59
CA PHE A 469 -14.05 13.08 -15.64
C PHE A 469 -15.28 12.60 -16.40
N ARG A 470 -15.51 11.27 -16.41
CA ARG A 470 -16.58 10.62 -17.16
C ARG A 470 -17.62 9.98 -16.24
N ASN A 471 -18.89 10.34 -16.39
CA ASN A 471 -20.00 9.64 -15.73
C ASN A 471 -19.86 9.52 -14.21
N ASN A 472 -19.24 10.48 -13.52
CA ASN A 472 -19.08 10.44 -12.05
C ASN A 472 -20.34 10.95 -11.34
N LEU A 473 -20.47 10.60 -10.06
CA LEU A 473 -21.49 11.13 -9.15
C LEU A 473 -20.82 11.94 -8.05
N PHE A 474 -21.14 13.23 -7.98
CA PHE A 474 -20.68 14.15 -6.95
C PHE A 474 -21.81 14.42 -5.96
N VAL A 475 -21.54 14.16 -4.69
CA VAL A 475 -22.49 14.32 -3.57
C VAL A 475 -21.87 15.10 -2.43
N LYS A 476 -22.69 15.63 -1.51
CA LYS A 476 -22.23 16.38 -0.33
C LYS A 476 -21.21 17.46 -0.71
N ASP A 477 -19.98 17.36 -0.22
CA ASP A 477 -18.88 18.32 -0.42
C ASP A 477 -18.01 17.97 -1.63
N GLY A 478 -18.52 17.15 -2.56
CA GLY A 478 -17.87 16.81 -3.83
C GLY A 478 -17.56 18.09 -4.62
N ASP A 479 -16.29 18.47 -4.69
CA ASP A 479 -15.87 19.76 -5.24
C ASP A 479 -14.73 19.58 -6.25
N VAL A 480 -15.07 19.77 -7.53
CA VAL A 480 -14.12 19.76 -8.66
C VAL A 480 -13.78 21.15 -9.19
N SER A 481 -14.18 22.22 -8.49
CA SER A 481 -13.98 23.61 -8.94
C SER A 481 -12.51 24.00 -9.11
N GLN A 482 -11.59 23.27 -8.46
CA GLN A 482 -10.14 23.42 -8.63
C GLN A 482 -9.63 23.05 -10.03
N TYR A 483 -10.48 22.50 -10.90
CA TYR A 483 -10.18 22.28 -12.31
C TYR A 483 -10.71 23.38 -13.23
N LYS A 484 -11.25 24.50 -12.74
CA LYS A 484 -11.78 25.55 -13.63
C LYS A 484 -10.78 25.99 -14.70
N LYS A 485 -9.52 26.24 -14.30
CA LYS A 485 -8.44 26.75 -15.14
C LYS A 485 -7.19 25.90 -14.97
N ASN A 486 -6.63 25.43 -16.07
CA ASN A 486 -5.45 24.56 -16.09
C ASN A 486 -4.53 24.91 -17.25
N ILE A 487 -3.30 24.39 -17.24
CA ILE A 487 -2.34 24.59 -18.33
C ILE A 487 -2.67 23.68 -19.52
N LEU A 488 -3.09 22.45 -19.25
CA LEU A 488 -3.54 21.47 -20.24
C LEU A 488 -5.07 21.31 -20.19
N PRO A 489 -5.71 20.83 -21.27
CA PRO A 489 -7.16 20.66 -21.32
C PRO A 489 -7.70 19.74 -20.21
N VAL A 490 -8.86 20.08 -19.66
CA VAL A 490 -9.61 19.22 -18.74
C VAL A 490 -11.04 19.07 -19.26
N PHE A 491 -11.51 17.82 -19.30
CA PHE A 491 -12.77 17.48 -19.93
C PHE A 491 -13.68 16.71 -18.97
N PHE A 492 -14.91 17.20 -18.82
CA PHE A 492 -15.97 16.60 -18.01
C PHE A 492 -17.12 16.20 -18.94
N ASP A 493 -17.67 15.00 -18.75
CA ASP A 493 -18.78 14.50 -19.56
C ASP A 493 -19.64 13.49 -18.81
N GLY A 494 -20.95 13.67 -18.83
CA GLY A 494 -21.88 12.71 -18.23
C GLY A 494 -21.97 12.78 -16.70
N ASN A 495 -21.34 13.74 -16.03
CA ASN A 495 -21.32 13.79 -14.56
C ASN A 495 -22.69 14.22 -13.98
N VAL A 496 -22.92 13.84 -12.72
CA VAL A 496 -24.09 14.30 -11.95
C VAL A 496 -23.62 14.99 -10.68
N TYR A 497 -24.18 16.17 -10.44
CA TYR A 497 -23.94 17.02 -9.27
C TYR A 497 -25.22 17.10 -8.46
N THR A 498 -25.19 16.61 -7.23
CA THR A 498 -26.32 16.71 -6.30
C THR A 498 -26.10 17.86 -5.31
N LYS A 499 -27.07 18.09 -4.42
CA LYS A 499 -27.01 19.10 -3.37
C LYS A 499 -25.64 19.16 -2.67
N GLY A 500 -25.06 20.37 -2.64
CA GLY A 500 -23.79 20.69 -1.97
C GLY A 500 -22.54 20.57 -2.86
N SER A 501 -22.62 19.83 -3.98
CA SER A 501 -21.46 19.61 -4.85
C SER A 501 -21.18 20.80 -5.77
N LEU A 502 -19.91 20.96 -6.16
CA LEU A 502 -19.44 22.06 -7.00
C LEU A 502 -18.82 21.54 -8.31
N MET A 503 -19.22 22.16 -9.42
CA MET A 503 -18.73 21.85 -10.76
C MET A 503 -17.37 22.49 -11.03
N ALA A 504 -16.67 22.00 -12.05
CA ALA A 504 -15.39 22.57 -12.46
C ALA A 504 -15.54 24.02 -12.94
N ILE A 505 -16.69 24.36 -13.53
CA ILE A 505 -16.96 25.70 -14.08
C ILE A 505 -17.32 26.76 -13.02
N SER A 506 -17.52 26.38 -11.75
CA SER A 506 -18.04 27.28 -10.70
C SER A 506 -16.99 27.90 -9.75
N GLY A 507 -15.68 27.76 -10.03
CA GLY A 507 -14.61 28.25 -9.14
C GLY A 507 -14.00 29.62 -9.50
N ASP A 508 -13.00 30.06 -8.72
CA ASP A 508 -12.04 31.11 -9.09
C ASP A 508 -10.64 30.70 -8.60
N LYS A 509 -9.98 29.86 -9.42
CA LYS A 509 -8.68 29.29 -9.05
C LYS A 509 -7.55 30.20 -9.54
N GLN A 510 -6.71 30.60 -8.58
CA GLN A 510 -5.37 31.12 -8.86
C GLN A 510 -4.38 29.97 -9.01
N ARG A 511 -3.35 30.15 -9.84
CA ARG A 511 -2.31 29.13 -10.01
C ARG A 511 -1.60 28.86 -8.69
N SER A 512 -1.56 27.59 -8.32
CA SER A 512 -0.75 27.05 -7.22
C SER A 512 0.45 26.30 -7.78
N PHE A 513 1.56 26.31 -7.04
CA PHE A 513 2.81 25.71 -7.49
C PHE A 513 3.29 24.68 -6.47
N GLY A 514 3.77 23.55 -6.98
CA GLY A 514 4.48 22.55 -6.19
C GLY A 514 5.94 22.97 -6.04
N GLU A 515 6.86 22.02 -6.24
CA GLU A 515 8.26 22.39 -6.36
C GLU A 515 8.47 23.19 -7.65
N ILE A 516 9.03 24.40 -7.56
CA ILE A 516 9.19 25.29 -8.71
C ILE A 516 10.52 26.05 -8.67
N SER A 517 11.32 25.91 -9.72
CA SER A 517 12.53 26.72 -9.91
C SER A 517 12.18 28.15 -10.34
N VAL A 518 13.11 29.09 -10.10
CA VAL A 518 12.94 30.49 -10.53
C VAL A 518 12.74 30.59 -12.04
N GLN A 519 13.51 29.82 -12.82
CA GLN A 519 13.40 29.80 -14.28
C GLN A 519 12.05 29.25 -14.75
N ALA A 520 11.56 28.18 -14.11
CA ALA A 520 10.28 27.59 -14.46
C ALA A 520 9.10 28.52 -14.11
N LYS A 521 9.19 29.25 -13.00
CA LYS A 521 8.20 30.26 -12.61
C LYS A 521 8.09 31.39 -13.63
N GLU A 522 9.21 31.87 -14.16
CA GLU A 522 9.18 32.87 -15.24
C GLU A 522 8.64 32.28 -16.56
N LYS A 523 9.04 31.05 -16.90
CA LYS A 523 8.55 30.36 -18.12
C LYS A 523 7.03 30.21 -18.10
N ILE A 524 6.45 29.81 -16.97
CA ILE A 524 5.00 29.52 -16.89
C ILE A 524 4.15 30.79 -16.80
N LYS A 525 4.71 31.93 -16.40
CA LYS A 525 3.99 33.20 -16.21
C LYS A 525 3.16 33.62 -17.44
N ASN A 526 3.67 33.38 -18.64
CA ASN A 526 3.05 33.77 -19.90
C ASN A 526 2.31 32.63 -20.61
N VAL A 527 2.31 31.42 -20.05
CA VAL A 527 1.50 30.32 -20.57
C VAL A 527 0.04 30.62 -20.23
N PRO A 528 -0.90 30.64 -21.18
CA PRO A 528 -2.31 30.89 -20.88
C PRO A 528 -2.95 29.70 -20.17
N ASP A 529 -3.97 29.97 -19.36
CA ASP A 529 -4.85 28.91 -18.83
C ASP A 529 -5.91 28.53 -19.87
N VAL A 530 -6.31 27.26 -19.85
CA VAL A 530 -7.43 26.68 -20.58
C VAL A 530 -8.55 26.42 -19.57
N ASP A 531 -9.75 26.89 -19.87
CA ASP A 531 -10.92 26.60 -19.07
C ASP A 531 -11.34 25.13 -19.23
N ALA A 532 -11.79 24.50 -18.14
CA ALA A 532 -12.39 23.18 -18.21
C ALA A 532 -13.69 23.21 -19.01
N VAL A 533 -13.93 22.14 -19.77
CA VAL A 533 -15.15 21.95 -20.55
C VAL A 533 -15.99 20.87 -19.89
N GLU A 534 -17.27 21.14 -19.69
CA GLU A 534 -18.24 20.21 -19.10
C GLU A 534 -19.45 20.02 -20.02
N ASN A 535 -19.68 18.78 -20.45
CA ASN A 535 -20.75 18.40 -21.37
C ASN A 535 -21.68 17.36 -20.74
N ASN A 536 -22.92 17.29 -21.25
CA ASN A 536 -23.86 16.22 -20.90
C ASN A 536 -24.00 15.97 -19.37
N PHE A 537 -23.99 17.03 -18.57
CA PHE A 537 -24.04 16.94 -17.12
C PHE A 537 -25.47 17.13 -16.60
N ILE A 538 -25.70 16.75 -15.35
CA ILE A 538 -26.93 17.06 -14.62
C ILE A 538 -26.55 17.78 -13.32
N VAL A 539 -27.17 18.93 -13.07
CA VAL A 539 -27.17 19.60 -11.76
C VAL A 539 -28.54 19.41 -11.14
N ASN A 540 -28.58 18.85 -9.93
CA ASN A 540 -29.80 18.67 -9.16
C ASN A 540 -29.58 19.11 -7.70
N ASP A 541 -29.49 20.43 -7.51
CA ASP A 541 -29.16 21.06 -6.21
C ASP A 541 -30.16 20.78 -5.09
N ASN A 542 -31.38 20.35 -5.44
CA ASN A 542 -32.41 20.00 -4.47
C ASN A 542 -32.41 18.52 -4.10
N PHE A 543 -31.68 17.68 -4.86
CA PHE A 543 -31.60 16.25 -4.58
C PHE A 543 -30.53 15.97 -3.53
N ASP A 544 -30.95 15.38 -2.42
CA ASP A 544 -30.04 14.94 -1.37
C ASP A 544 -29.47 13.55 -1.70
N GLY A 545 -28.24 13.55 -2.22
CA GLY A 545 -27.44 12.36 -2.52
C GLY A 545 -26.58 11.88 -1.34
N ASP A 546 -26.93 12.24 -0.09
CA ASP A 546 -26.16 11.89 1.10
C ASP A 546 -25.84 10.39 1.18
N THR A 547 -24.66 10.11 1.76
CA THR A 547 -24.08 8.78 1.86
C THR A 547 -23.78 8.44 3.29
N LYS A 548 -24.12 7.22 3.69
CA LYS A 548 -23.81 6.71 5.03
C LYS A 548 -23.29 5.28 4.93
N LEU A 549 -22.14 5.04 5.53
CA LEU A 549 -21.65 3.68 5.73
C LEU A 549 -22.28 3.08 6.99
N ILE A 550 -22.78 1.87 6.89
CA ILE A 550 -23.26 1.07 8.02
C ILE A 550 -22.64 -0.33 7.96
N THR A 551 -22.41 -0.92 9.13
CA THR A 551 -21.91 -2.29 9.24
C THR A 551 -23.00 -3.16 9.84
N GLU A 552 -23.27 -4.30 9.20
CA GLU A 552 -24.20 -5.31 9.70
C GLU A 552 -23.58 -6.70 9.55
N GLY A 553 -23.35 -7.37 10.67
CA GLY A 553 -22.59 -8.61 10.70
C GLY A 553 -21.19 -8.42 10.10
N ALA A 554 -20.83 -9.29 9.16
CA ALA A 554 -19.55 -9.24 8.45
C ALA A 554 -19.58 -8.38 7.18
N PHE A 555 -20.61 -7.56 6.94
CA PHE A 555 -20.73 -6.77 5.71
C PHE A 555 -20.85 -5.29 5.99
N MET A 556 -20.22 -4.50 5.11
CA MET A 556 -20.38 -3.06 5.06
C MET A 556 -21.30 -2.67 3.91
N TYR A 557 -22.22 -1.74 4.18
CA TYR A 557 -23.19 -1.24 3.23
C TYR A 557 -23.07 0.27 3.11
N LEU A 558 -23.18 0.75 1.88
CA LEU A 558 -23.44 2.14 1.56
C LEU A 558 -24.95 2.34 1.48
N VAL A 559 -25.48 3.20 2.35
CA VAL A 559 -26.81 3.76 2.23
C VAL A 559 -26.69 5.05 1.40
N ILE A 560 -27.35 5.09 0.25
CA ILE A 560 -27.27 6.22 -0.69
C ILE A 560 -28.62 6.40 -1.40
N ASN A 561 -29.04 7.66 -1.59
CA ASN A 561 -30.19 8.00 -2.40
C ASN A 561 -29.79 8.15 -3.87
N LEU A 562 -30.46 7.44 -4.77
CA LEU A 562 -30.17 7.44 -6.21
C LEU A 562 -31.43 7.80 -7.00
N ASP A 563 -31.29 8.44 -8.17
CA ASP A 563 -32.42 8.75 -9.04
C ASP A 563 -32.25 8.14 -10.44
N LYS A 564 -33.16 7.24 -10.78
CA LYS A 564 -33.25 6.63 -12.10
C LYS A 564 -33.54 7.65 -13.21
N ASN A 565 -34.18 8.79 -12.90
CA ASN A 565 -34.47 9.81 -13.89
C ASN A 565 -33.19 10.42 -14.50
N TRP A 566 -32.03 10.29 -13.84
CA TRP A 566 -30.75 10.71 -14.43
C TRP A 566 -30.41 9.99 -15.74
N LEU A 567 -30.94 8.78 -15.95
CA LEU A 567 -30.78 8.02 -17.20
C LEU A 567 -31.65 8.56 -18.33
N THR A 568 -32.83 9.11 -18.02
CA THR A 568 -33.73 9.69 -19.03
C THR A 568 -33.42 11.15 -19.32
N ASN A 569 -32.94 11.90 -18.32
CA ASN A 569 -32.62 13.32 -18.45
C ASN A 569 -31.39 13.55 -19.32
N GLN A 570 -30.42 12.64 -19.27
CA GLN A 570 -29.18 12.76 -20.04
C GLN A 570 -28.63 11.38 -20.37
N LYS A 571 -28.40 11.12 -21.66
CA LYS A 571 -27.73 9.90 -22.11
C LYS A 571 -26.23 10.03 -21.94
N ARG A 572 -25.58 8.91 -21.61
CA ARG A 572 -24.14 8.80 -21.41
C ARG A 572 -23.56 7.74 -22.34
N ALA A 573 -22.30 7.89 -22.72
CA ALA A 573 -21.56 6.85 -23.43
C ALA A 573 -20.91 5.89 -22.44
N ILE A 574 -20.74 4.64 -22.85
CA ILE A 574 -19.84 3.71 -22.16
C ILE A 574 -18.40 4.23 -22.23
N VAL A 575 -17.64 4.17 -21.15
CA VAL A 575 -16.25 4.63 -21.13
C VAL A 575 -15.35 3.53 -21.69
N SER A 576 -14.60 3.81 -22.75
CA SER A 576 -13.71 2.84 -23.40
C SER A 576 -12.48 3.49 -24.00
N THR A 577 -11.47 2.69 -24.37
CA THR A 577 -10.25 3.18 -25.04
C THR A 577 -10.58 4.08 -26.24
N GLU A 578 -11.60 3.73 -27.03
CA GLU A 578 -11.98 4.46 -28.24
C GLU A 578 -12.39 5.91 -28.00
N ASN A 579 -13.01 6.22 -26.85
CA ASN A 579 -13.52 7.56 -26.56
C ASN A 579 -12.69 8.35 -25.55
N LEU A 580 -11.65 7.74 -25.00
CA LEU A 580 -10.69 8.41 -24.12
C LEU A 580 -9.51 9.01 -24.88
N GLY A 581 -9.20 8.52 -26.08
CA GLY A 581 -8.06 8.99 -26.85
C GLY A 581 -6.72 8.63 -26.19
N LYS A 582 -5.75 9.54 -26.27
CA LYS A 582 -4.40 9.35 -25.73
C LYS A 582 -4.03 10.47 -24.78
N THR A 583 -3.13 10.19 -23.85
CA THR A 583 -2.46 11.22 -23.04
C THR A 583 -1.65 12.17 -23.91
N ILE A 584 -1.51 13.42 -23.49
CA ILE A 584 -0.77 14.44 -24.24
C ILE A 584 0.74 14.20 -24.15
N ILE A 585 1.26 13.90 -22.96
CA ILE A 585 2.71 13.80 -22.72
C ILE A 585 3.26 12.42 -23.07
N SER A 586 2.73 11.35 -22.48
CA SER A 586 3.20 9.99 -22.79
C SER A 586 2.73 9.48 -24.15
N ASN A 587 1.71 10.11 -24.75
CA ASN A 587 1.13 9.73 -26.05
C ASN A 587 0.68 8.26 -26.11
N LEU A 588 0.15 7.75 -24.99
CA LEU A 588 -0.33 6.38 -24.83
C LEU A 588 -1.85 6.33 -24.70
N PRO A 589 -2.49 5.26 -25.20
CA PRO A 589 -3.92 5.04 -25.02
C PRO A 589 -4.25 4.57 -23.60
N TYR A 590 -5.50 4.78 -23.17
CA TYR A 590 -6.02 4.18 -21.94
C TYR A 590 -6.44 2.73 -22.22
N GLU A 591 -5.65 1.75 -21.80
CA GLU A 591 -5.85 0.33 -22.09
C GLU A 591 -5.64 -0.58 -20.87
N ASN A 592 -6.01 -1.85 -20.98
CA ASN A 592 -5.75 -2.84 -19.93
C ASN A 592 -4.25 -3.19 -19.87
N THR A 593 -3.81 -3.77 -18.76
CA THR A 593 -2.39 -4.12 -18.52
C THR A 593 -1.82 -5.20 -19.46
N ASP A 594 -2.68 -5.81 -20.28
CA ASP A 594 -2.37 -6.78 -21.32
C ASP A 594 -2.50 -6.20 -22.75
N SER A 595 -2.54 -4.86 -22.87
CA SER A 595 -2.72 -4.11 -24.12
C SER A 595 -4.07 -4.32 -24.81
N THR A 596 -5.02 -5.02 -24.17
CA THR A 596 -6.38 -5.08 -24.69
C THR A 596 -7.12 -3.77 -24.38
N LYS A 597 -8.11 -3.45 -25.21
CA LYS A 597 -8.89 -2.24 -25.02
C LYS A 597 -9.66 -2.27 -23.70
N LEU A 598 -9.58 -1.16 -22.97
CA LEU A 598 -10.38 -0.91 -21.78
C LEU A 598 -11.84 -0.68 -22.18
N VAL A 599 -12.75 -1.36 -21.49
CA VAL A 599 -14.18 -1.04 -21.47
C VAL A 599 -14.67 -1.13 -20.03
N ILE A 600 -15.21 -0.04 -19.49
CA ILE A 600 -15.75 -0.02 -18.13
C ILE A 600 -17.22 -0.43 -18.19
N ASP A 601 -17.47 -1.72 -18.42
CA ASP A 601 -18.80 -2.30 -18.65
C ASP A 601 -19.43 -2.93 -17.40
N LYS A 602 -18.74 -2.88 -16.26
CA LYS A 602 -19.23 -3.34 -14.97
C LYS A 602 -19.17 -2.24 -13.93
N ASP A 603 -20.15 -2.27 -13.03
CA ASP A 603 -20.20 -1.39 -11.87
C ASP A 603 -19.39 -1.96 -10.69
N TYR A 604 -19.35 -1.23 -9.57
CA TYR A 604 -18.67 -1.62 -8.34
C TYR A 604 -19.03 -3.03 -7.85
N SER A 605 -20.29 -3.43 -8.03
CA SER A 605 -20.82 -4.73 -7.59
C SER A 605 -20.61 -5.83 -8.62
N GLY A 606 -19.96 -5.54 -9.76
CA GLY A 606 -19.81 -6.44 -10.89
C GLY A 606 -21.05 -6.56 -11.77
N THR A 607 -22.06 -5.70 -11.57
CA THR A 607 -23.27 -5.66 -12.42
C THR A 607 -22.91 -5.09 -13.78
N LYS A 608 -23.37 -5.74 -14.86
CA LYS A 608 -23.19 -5.21 -16.23
C LYS A 608 -23.93 -3.87 -16.38
N ARG A 609 -23.23 -2.86 -16.89
CA ARG A 609 -23.76 -1.53 -17.20
C ARG A 609 -24.60 -1.57 -18.48
N LEU A 610 -25.52 -0.63 -18.60
CA LEU A 610 -26.31 -0.47 -19.83
C LEU A 610 -25.41 0.07 -20.96
N GLU A 611 -25.12 -0.76 -21.96
CA GLU A 611 -24.13 -0.45 -23.03
C GLU A 611 -24.36 0.88 -23.73
N LYS A 612 -25.63 1.27 -23.94
CA LYS A 612 -25.98 2.51 -24.66
C LYS A 612 -26.18 3.72 -23.74
N ASN A 613 -26.28 3.51 -22.43
CA ASN A 613 -26.60 4.57 -21.47
C ASN A 613 -26.28 4.13 -20.04
N PRO A 614 -25.00 3.98 -19.68
CA PRO A 614 -24.62 3.54 -18.34
C PRO A 614 -24.99 4.60 -17.30
N SER A 615 -25.25 4.15 -16.07
CA SER A 615 -25.55 5.05 -14.96
C SER A 615 -24.33 5.87 -14.52
N PRO A 616 -24.51 7.12 -14.03
CA PRO A 616 -23.45 7.86 -13.39
C PRO A 616 -23.08 7.23 -12.03
N GLY A 617 -21.84 7.41 -11.62
CA GLY A 617 -21.31 6.88 -10.37
C GLY A 617 -21.06 5.36 -10.40
N PRO A 618 -20.71 4.79 -9.24
CA PRO A 618 -20.13 3.45 -9.15
C PRO A 618 -21.15 2.33 -9.26
N PHE A 619 -22.45 2.63 -9.35
CA PHE A 619 -23.52 1.62 -9.39
C PHE A 619 -24.42 1.80 -10.60
N GLU A 620 -24.87 0.69 -11.19
CA GLU A 620 -25.91 0.73 -12.21
C GLU A 620 -27.29 0.90 -11.57
N ILE A 621 -27.96 2.03 -11.85
CA ILE A 621 -29.19 2.46 -11.17
C ILE A 621 -30.40 1.76 -11.78
N LYS A 622 -31.08 0.93 -10.96
CA LYS A 622 -32.29 0.19 -11.38
C LYS A 622 -33.60 0.88 -10.97
N THR A 623 -33.58 1.60 -9.86
CA THR A 623 -34.74 2.23 -9.19
C THR A 623 -34.32 3.53 -8.49
N SER A 624 -35.24 4.50 -8.38
CA SER A 624 -35.01 5.70 -7.57
C SER A 624 -35.23 5.46 -6.07
N GLY A 625 -34.72 6.36 -5.23
CA GLY A 625 -34.88 6.36 -3.78
C GLY A 625 -33.65 5.85 -3.03
N VAL A 626 -33.78 5.76 -1.70
CA VAL A 626 -32.71 5.29 -0.81
C VAL A 626 -32.46 3.80 -1.03
N GLN A 627 -31.23 3.48 -1.41
CA GLN A 627 -30.71 2.14 -1.61
C GLN A 627 -29.74 1.80 -0.48
N LYS A 628 -29.68 0.51 -0.14
CA LYS A 628 -28.65 -0.05 0.75
C LYS A 628 -27.86 -1.07 -0.03
N ILE A 629 -26.64 -0.72 -0.40
CA ILE A 629 -25.80 -1.48 -1.33
C ILE A 629 -24.61 -2.05 -0.57
N LYS A 630 -24.36 -3.35 -0.70
CA LYS A 630 -23.16 -3.97 -0.11
C LYS A 630 -21.92 -3.47 -0.85
N VAL A 631 -20.96 -2.92 -0.11
CA VAL A 631 -19.73 -2.37 -0.67
C VAL A 631 -18.48 -3.09 -0.20
N PHE A 632 -18.50 -3.77 0.94
CA PHE A 632 -17.33 -4.51 1.38
C PHE A 632 -17.69 -5.69 2.29
N LEU A 633 -16.77 -6.66 2.40
CA LEU A 633 -16.78 -7.64 3.47
C LEU A 633 -16.07 -7.02 4.67
N GLY A 634 -16.81 -6.63 5.71
CA GLY A 634 -16.24 -6.08 6.93
C GLY A 634 -15.30 -7.06 7.64
N ASN A 635 -14.51 -6.54 8.58
CA ASN A 635 -13.54 -7.33 9.35
C ASN A 635 -14.23 -8.50 10.09
N LYS A 636 -13.57 -9.67 10.06
CA LYS A 636 -13.96 -10.87 10.83
C LYS A 636 -13.64 -10.72 12.31
#